data_AF-A0A0N7KRX1-F1
#
_entry.id   AF-A0A0N7KRX1-F1
#
_cell.length_a   1.000
_cell.length_b   1.000
_cell.length_c   1.000
_cell.angle_alpha   90.00
_cell.angle_beta   90.00
_cell.angle_gamma   90.00
#
_symmetry.space_group_name_H-M   'P 1'
#
loop_
_entity.id
_entity.type
_entity.pdbx_description
1 polymer ?
#
loop_
_entity_poly.entity_id
_entity_poly.type
_entity_poly.pdbx_seq_one_letter_code
_entity_poly.pdbx_strand_id
1 'polypeptide(L)'
;MEMHASSVSSHGEARLGGERGLVDREELVRVIAQSLYSLGYRRAAAALEAESGMPLYPAEHDRLLFDVMSGRWDACVAAIRAVAGLGDRERAAAEFLVWRGHFLELLGIGDAGLPRAREVLWRRIAPLGVDRECVHWLARAMVSCEGAVAPDAVVGWRIGLFLDLVDAFPPWFHVPSGRLELLVENAVVKQVSSCVYHNLPDEVTLFEDHKCPEEQIPSKCSQGSIALDKFHAWGRGL
;
A
#
# COMPACT_ATOMS: atom_id res chain seq x y z
N MET A 1 34.21 40.15 -10.53
CA MET A 1 32.80 40.42 -10.20
C MET A 1 32.23 39.10 -9.74
N GLU A 2 32.33 38.91 -8.43
CA GLU A 2 31.95 37.72 -7.66
C GLU A 2 30.42 37.59 -7.53
N MET A 3 30.02 36.52 -6.82
CA MET A 3 28.69 36.22 -6.26
C MET A 3 27.73 35.52 -7.23
N HIS A 4 27.05 34.42 -6.90
CA HIS A 4 26.72 33.65 -5.69
C HIS A 4 26.05 32.37 -6.23
N ALA A 5 25.81 31.25 -5.53
CA ALA A 5 26.23 30.65 -4.28
C ALA A 5 25.61 29.24 -4.36
N SER A 6 26.39 28.20 -4.08
CA SER A 6 25.90 26.83 -3.94
C SER A 6 25.37 26.65 -2.51
N SER A 7 24.10 26.30 -2.34
CA SER A 7 23.56 25.85 -1.04
C SER A 7 23.40 24.33 -1.05
N VAL A 8 24.25 23.67 -0.27
CA VAL A 8 24.13 22.27 0.13
C VAL A 8 23.18 22.21 1.33
N SER A 9 22.12 21.40 1.25
CA SER A 9 21.30 21.01 2.40
C SER A 9 21.58 19.55 2.77
N SER A 10 21.98 19.39 4.02
CA SER A 10 22.41 18.18 4.70
C SER A 10 21.26 17.21 4.97
N HIS A 11 21.28 16.03 4.34
CA HIS A 11 20.62 14.83 4.86
C HIS A 11 21.71 13.84 5.29
N GLY A 12 22.08 13.88 6.56
CA GLY A 12 23.11 13.01 7.08
C GLY A 12 23.12 12.99 8.59
N GLU A 13 22.12 12.36 9.22
CA GLU A 13 22.13 11.90 10.63
C GLU A 13 20.78 11.24 10.99
N ALA A 14 20.45 10.05 10.45
CA ALA A 14 19.31 9.27 10.96
C ALA A 14 19.33 7.77 10.61
N ARG A 15 20.49 7.10 10.57
CA ARG A 15 20.51 5.63 10.55
C ARG A 15 20.41 5.13 11.98
N LEU A 16 19.30 4.48 12.36
CA LEU A 16 19.25 3.77 13.63
C LEU A 16 20.24 2.61 13.58
N GLY A 17 21.11 2.57 14.59
CA GLY A 17 22.21 1.63 14.73
C GLY A 17 21.77 0.20 15.06
N GLY A 18 21.01 -0.45 14.18
CA GLY A 18 21.14 -1.90 14.04
C GLY A 18 22.56 -2.22 13.57
N GLU A 19 23.11 -3.39 13.92
CA GLU A 19 24.52 -3.76 13.66
C GLU A 19 24.97 -3.55 12.20
N ARG A 20 24.03 -3.55 11.25
CA ARG A 20 24.28 -3.42 9.81
C ARG A 20 23.90 -2.05 9.23
N GLY A 21 23.27 -1.16 10.01
CA GLY A 21 22.85 0.16 9.56
C GLY A 21 21.90 0.17 8.35
N LEU A 22 21.14 -0.91 8.15
CA LEU A 22 20.23 -1.11 7.02
C LEU A 22 18.83 -0.53 7.24
N VAL A 23 18.51 -0.15 8.48
CA VAL A 23 17.16 0.30 8.87
C VAL A 23 17.20 1.81 9.06
N ASP A 24 16.38 2.51 8.28
CA ASP A 24 16.18 3.93 8.44
C ASP A 24 15.36 4.21 9.71
N ARG A 25 15.75 5.26 10.46
CA ARG A 25 15.09 5.61 11.71
C ARG A 25 13.63 5.98 11.50
N GLU A 26 13.37 6.82 10.52
CA GLU A 26 12.06 7.37 10.24
C GLU A 26 11.12 6.27 9.77
N GLU A 27 11.57 5.44 8.84
CA GLU A 27 10.79 4.30 8.35
C GLU A 27 10.41 3.36 9.49
N LEU A 28 11.36 3.04 10.37
CA LEU A 28 11.09 2.16 11.51
C LEU A 28 10.07 2.76 12.48
N VAL A 29 10.22 4.03 12.84
CA VAL A 29 9.28 4.71 13.74
C VAL A 29 7.88 4.72 13.14
N ARG A 30 7.73 5.04 11.86
CA ARG A 30 6.43 5.07 11.17
C ARG A 30 5.80 3.68 11.08
N VAL A 31 6.59 2.63 10.81
CA VAL A 31 6.12 1.24 10.82
C VAL A 31 5.66 0.79 12.22
N ILE A 32 6.37 1.19 13.28
CA ILE A 32 5.94 0.93 14.67
C ILE A 32 4.64 1.69 14.99
N ALA A 33 4.56 2.98 14.67
CA ALA A 33 3.35 3.77 14.88
C ALA A 33 2.13 3.17 14.16
N GLN A 34 2.31 2.73 12.92
CA GLN A 34 1.29 2.04 12.13
C GLN A 34 0.77 0.77 12.83
N SER A 35 1.67 -0.09 13.32
CA SER A 35 1.29 -1.31 14.04
C SER A 35 0.57 -1.00 15.36
N LEU A 36 1.03 0.01 16.12
CA LEU A 36 0.34 0.47 17.34
C LEU A 36 -1.09 0.93 17.05
N TYR A 37 -1.32 1.66 15.96
CA TYR A 37 -2.68 2.02 15.54
C TYR A 37 -3.53 0.79 15.17
N SER A 38 -2.94 -0.16 14.45
CA SER A 38 -3.62 -1.39 14.02
C SER A 38 -4.05 -2.27 15.21
N LEU A 39 -3.21 -2.32 16.25
CA LEU A 39 -3.48 -3.04 17.51
C LEU A 39 -4.46 -2.29 18.44
N GLY A 40 -4.87 -1.06 18.09
CA GLY A 40 -5.78 -0.25 18.90
C GLY A 40 -5.10 0.60 19.98
N TYR A 41 -3.77 0.61 20.07
CA TYR A 41 -2.99 1.40 21.03
C TYR A 41 -2.84 2.86 20.59
N ARG A 42 -3.95 3.53 20.28
CA ARG A 42 -3.97 4.88 19.69
C ARG A 42 -3.21 5.93 20.51
N ARG A 43 -3.27 5.84 21.85
CA ARG A 43 -2.54 6.76 22.75
C ARG A 43 -1.03 6.56 22.68
N ALA A 44 -0.58 5.31 22.58
CA ALA A 44 0.84 4.99 22.47
C ALA A 44 1.38 5.41 21.10
N ALA A 45 0.62 5.18 20.03
CA ALA A 45 0.98 5.63 18.69
C ALA A 45 1.14 7.16 18.61
N ALA A 46 0.15 7.91 19.11
CA ALA A 46 0.21 9.38 19.15
C ALA A 46 1.36 9.91 20.03
N ALA A 47 1.65 9.25 21.15
CA ALA A 47 2.79 9.60 21.99
C ALA A 47 4.12 9.35 21.26
N LEU A 48 4.26 8.23 20.55
CA LEU A 48 5.44 7.92 19.74
C LEU A 48 5.67 8.96 18.64
N GLU A 49 4.63 9.37 17.91
CA GLU A 49 4.74 10.44 16.91
C GLU A 49 5.19 11.77 17.53
N ALA A 50 4.62 12.14 18.67
CA ALA A 50 4.97 13.37 19.38
C ALA A 50 6.40 13.36 19.93
N GLU A 51 6.85 12.25 20.52
CA GLU A 51 8.19 12.10 21.09
C GLU A 51 9.27 11.98 20.01
N SER A 52 8.96 11.30 18.91
CA SER A 52 9.91 11.12 17.80
C SER A 52 10.01 12.33 16.87
N GLY A 53 8.98 13.19 16.86
CA GLY A 53 8.82 14.27 15.89
C GLY A 53 8.50 13.79 14.47
N MET A 54 8.13 12.51 14.31
CA MET A 54 7.91 11.85 13.03
C MET A 54 6.44 11.44 12.93
N PRO A 55 5.58 12.22 12.23
CA PRO A 55 4.19 11.84 12.05
C PRO A 55 4.10 10.56 11.20
N LEU A 56 3.04 9.76 11.41
CA LEU A 56 2.82 8.53 10.66
C LEU A 56 2.72 8.78 9.15
N TYR A 57 2.09 9.89 8.77
CA TYR A 57 1.92 10.30 7.38
C TYR A 57 2.32 11.78 7.18
N PRO A 58 2.78 12.17 5.97
CA PRO A 58 3.02 13.56 5.65
C PRO A 58 1.72 14.36 5.64
N ALA A 59 1.79 15.68 5.84
CA ALA A 59 0.59 16.54 5.90
C ALA A 59 -0.24 16.50 4.60
N GLU A 60 0.41 16.25 3.46
CA GLU A 60 -0.20 16.06 2.16
C GLU A 60 -1.12 14.83 2.12
N HIS A 61 -0.83 13.77 2.89
CA HIS A 61 -1.68 12.59 3.00
C HIS A 61 -3.04 12.94 3.61
N ASP A 62 -3.05 13.62 4.76
CA ASP A 62 -4.28 14.00 5.45
C ASP A 62 -5.08 15.03 4.65
N ARG A 63 -4.38 15.95 3.98
CA ARG A 63 -5.01 16.90 3.06
C ARG A 63 -5.67 16.18 1.89
N LEU A 64 -4.98 15.22 1.27
CA LEU A 64 -5.51 14.45 0.15
C LEU A 64 -6.72 13.62 0.59
N LEU A 65 -6.67 12.98 1.77
CA LEU A 65 -7.81 12.26 2.34
C LEU A 65 -9.01 13.20 2.50
N PHE A 66 -8.81 14.37 3.11
CA PHE A 66 -9.86 15.35 3.31
C PHE A 66 -10.45 15.85 1.98
N ASP A 67 -9.60 16.15 0.99
CA ASP A 67 -10.01 16.64 -0.33
C ASP A 67 -10.81 15.58 -1.11
N VAL A 68 -10.37 14.32 -1.09
CA VAL A 68 -11.07 13.19 -1.73
C VAL A 68 -12.42 12.96 -1.06
N MET A 69 -12.46 12.84 0.26
CA MET A 69 -13.69 12.61 1.00
C MET A 69 -14.69 13.76 0.84
N SER A 70 -14.21 15.00 0.67
CA SER A 70 -15.03 16.19 0.42
C SER A 70 -15.41 16.39 -1.06
N GLY A 71 -14.87 15.60 -1.99
CA GLY A 71 -15.12 15.74 -3.42
C GLY A 71 -14.53 17.02 -4.04
N ARG A 72 -13.42 17.52 -3.47
CA ARG A 72 -12.72 18.72 -3.95
C ARG A 72 -11.67 18.35 -5.00
N TRP A 73 -12.10 17.88 -6.16
CA TRP A 73 -11.25 17.28 -7.19
C TRP A 73 -10.08 18.15 -7.66
N ASP A 74 -10.32 19.44 -7.91
CA ASP A 74 -9.23 20.38 -8.24
C ASP A 74 -8.23 20.56 -7.09
N ALA A 75 -8.69 20.51 -5.84
CA ALA A 75 -7.83 20.57 -4.67
C ALA A 75 -7.01 19.29 -4.49
N CYS A 76 -7.60 18.11 -4.76
CA CYS A 76 -6.85 16.85 -4.81
C CYS A 76 -5.68 16.94 -5.79
N VAL A 77 -5.95 17.40 -7.03
CA VAL A 77 -4.90 17.54 -8.06
C VAL A 77 -3.84 18.56 -7.65
N ALA A 78 -4.25 19.67 -7.04
CA ALA A 78 -3.29 20.65 -6.51
C ALA A 78 -2.43 20.06 -5.38
N ALA A 79 -3.01 19.24 -4.49
CA ALA A 79 -2.28 18.54 -3.43
C ALA A 79 -1.28 17.53 -4.01
N ILE A 80 -1.70 16.70 -4.97
CA ILE A 80 -0.84 15.74 -5.69
C ILE A 80 0.36 16.45 -6.34
N ARG A 81 0.12 17.58 -7.03
CA ARG A 81 1.18 18.37 -7.68
C ARG A 81 2.14 19.03 -6.70
N ALA A 82 1.69 19.33 -5.49
CA ALA A 82 2.49 19.94 -4.44
C ALA A 82 3.37 18.92 -3.69
N VAL A 83 3.10 17.62 -3.82
CA VAL A 83 3.89 16.57 -3.17
C VAL A 83 5.30 16.53 -3.74
N ALA A 84 6.27 16.89 -2.90
CA ALA A 84 7.69 16.85 -3.26
C ALA A 84 8.17 15.40 -3.46
N GLY A 85 9.09 15.19 -4.41
CA GLY A 85 9.67 13.87 -4.67
C GLY A 85 8.79 12.90 -5.47
N LEU A 86 7.55 13.27 -5.78
CA LEU A 86 6.68 12.48 -6.66
C LEU A 86 7.14 12.62 -8.12
N GLY A 87 7.47 11.51 -8.78
CA GLY A 87 7.85 11.48 -10.19
C GLY A 87 6.69 11.81 -11.12
N ASP A 88 7.01 12.17 -12.37
CA ASP A 88 5.98 12.60 -13.34
C ASP A 88 4.99 11.47 -13.68
N ARG A 89 5.46 10.21 -13.66
CA ARG A 89 4.61 9.04 -13.93
C ARG A 89 3.63 8.80 -12.79
N GLU A 90 4.10 8.81 -11.54
CA GLU A 90 3.26 8.65 -10.35
C GLU A 90 2.25 9.80 -10.25
N ARG A 91 2.71 11.03 -10.51
CA ARG A 91 1.85 12.22 -10.55
C ARG A 91 0.76 12.09 -11.61
N ALA A 92 1.11 11.70 -12.84
CA ALA A 92 0.14 11.52 -13.92
C ALA A 92 -0.87 10.40 -13.62
N ALA A 93 -0.40 9.29 -13.04
CA ALA A 93 -1.27 8.18 -12.62
C ALA A 93 -2.24 8.61 -11.51
N ALA A 94 -1.75 9.34 -10.51
CA ALA A 94 -2.58 9.87 -9.44
C ALA A 94 -3.60 10.90 -9.94
N GLU A 95 -3.20 11.83 -10.81
CA GLU A 95 -4.13 12.78 -11.44
C GLU A 95 -5.20 12.05 -12.25
N PHE A 96 -4.84 10.99 -12.99
CA PHE A 96 -5.79 10.16 -13.71
C PHE A 96 -6.81 9.50 -12.76
N LEU A 97 -6.37 8.92 -11.65
CA LEU A 97 -7.26 8.32 -10.65
C LEU A 97 -8.27 9.34 -10.10
N VAL A 98 -7.83 10.55 -9.75
CA VAL A 98 -8.70 11.63 -9.27
C VAL A 98 -9.75 11.99 -10.32
N TRP A 99 -9.34 12.25 -11.57
CA TRP A 99 -10.28 12.65 -12.61
C TRP A 99 -11.20 11.51 -13.04
N ARG A 100 -10.72 10.27 -13.06
CA ARG A 100 -11.55 9.06 -13.26
C ARG A 100 -12.60 8.96 -12.16
N GLY A 101 -12.21 9.12 -10.90
CA GLY A 101 -13.13 9.13 -9.76
C GLY A 101 -14.22 10.21 -9.92
N HIS A 102 -13.81 11.44 -10.21
CA HIS A 102 -14.75 12.54 -10.46
C HIS A 102 -15.71 12.23 -11.62
N PHE A 103 -15.17 11.72 -12.73
CA PHE A 103 -15.94 11.37 -13.92
C PHE A 103 -17.02 10.32 -13.61
N LEU A 104 -16.67 9.24 -12.90
CA LEU A 104 -17.60 8.18 -12.55
C LEU A 104 -18.66 8.62 -11.53
N GLU A 105 -18.33 9.54 -10.61
CA GLU A 105 -19.33 10.19 -9.75
C GLU A 105 -20.29 11.07 -10.55
N LEU A 106 -19.81 11.79 -11.58
CA LEU A 106 -20.68 12.58 -12.45
C LEU A 106 -21.64 11.70 -13.25
N LEU A 107 -21.19 10.54 -13.76
CA LEU A 107 -22.08 9.59 -14.42
C LEU A 107 -23.16 9.05 -13.48
N GLY A 108 -22.86 8.91 -12.18
CA GLY A 108 -23.80 8.47 -11.16
C GLY A 108 -24.98 9.42 -10.91
N ILE A 109 -24.86 10.68 -11.31
CA ILE A 109 -25.96 11.68 -11.26
C ILE A 109 -26.99 11.42 -12.38
N GLY A 110 -26.65 10.60 -13.37
CA GLY A 110 -27.44 10.39 -14.59
C GLY A 110 -27.26 11.49 -15.62
N ASP A 111 -28.28 11.74 -16.44
CA ASP A 111 -28.20 12.65 -17.59
C ASP A 111 -27.74 14.08 -17.21
N ALA A 112 -28.08 14.55 -16.01
CA ALA A 112 -27.68 15.86 -15.51
C ALA A 112 -26.15 15.99 -15.31
N GLY A 113 -25.44 14.88 -15.10
CA GLY A 113 -23.98 14.85 -14.95
C GLY A 113 -23.21 14.74 -16.27
N LEU A 114 -23.85 14.27 -17.35
CA LEU A 114 -23.20 14.02 -18.63
C LEU A 114 -22.43 15.24 -19.22
N PRO A 115 -22.96 16.49 -19.20
CA PRO A 115 -22.22 17.64 -19.73
C PRO A 115 -20.89 17.87 -18.99
N ARG A 116 -20.89 17.71 -17.67
CA ARG A 116 -19.70 17.86 -16.82
C ARG A 116 -18.75 16.67 -16.98
N ALA A 117 -19.27 15.45 -17.07
CA ALA A 117 -18.47 14.26 -17.27
C ALA A 117 -17.68 14.35 -18.59
N ARG A 118 -18.34 14.82 -19.65
CA ARG A 118 -17.72 15.10 -20.95
C ARG A 118 -16.61 16.13 -20.84
N GLU A 119 -16.83 17.20 -20.08
CA GLU A 119 -15.81 18.22 -19.85
C GLU A 119 -14.58 17.64 -19.14
N VAL A 120 -14.78 16.86 -18.07
CA VAL A 120 -13.69 16.20 -17.33
C VAL A 120 -12.91 15.27 -18.27
N LEU A 121 -13.60 14.45 -19.06
CA LEU A 121 -12.96 13.53 -20.01
C LEU A 121 -12.08 14.27 -21.01
N TRP A 122 -12.58 15.34 -21.63
CA TRP A 122 -11.86 16.03 -22.70
C TRP A 122 -10.81 17.04 -22.21
N ARG A 123 -11.07 17.75 -21.11
CA ARG A 123 -10.19 18.82 -20.62
C ARG A 123 -9.21 18.36 -19.56
N ARG A 124 -9.54 17.30 -18.81
CA ARG A 124 -8.73 16.85 -17.68
C ARG A 124 -8.08 15.50 -17.91
N ILE A 125 -8.81 14.53 -18.47
CA ILE A 125 -8.27 13.16 -18.66
C ILE A 125 -7.48 13.03 -19.96
N ALA A 126 -8.06 13.39 -21.11
CA ALA A 126 -7.41 13.23 -22.41
C ALA A 126 -6.01 13.90 -22.51
N PRO A 127 -5.75 15.07 -21.89
CA PRO A 127 -4.43 15.69 -21.92
C PRO A 127 -3.35 15.01 -21.05
N LEU A 128 -3.70 14.08 -20.17
CA LEU A 128 -2.73 13.43 -19.27
C LEU A 128 -1.78 12.44 -19.98
N GLY A 129 -2.01 12.16 -21.27
CA GLY A 129 -1.20 11.18 -22.00
C GLY A 129 -1.40 9.74 -21.54
N VAL A 130 -2.56 9.44 -20.94
CA VAL A 130 -2.95 8.07 -20.57
C VAL A 130 -3.26 7.22 -21.80
N ASP A 131 -3.26 5.89 -21.61
CA ASP A 131 -3.57 4.94 -22.66
C ASP A 131 -4.91 5.29 -23.33
N ARG A 132 -4.92 5.27 -24.67
CA ARG A 132 -6.10 5.56 -25.49
C ARG A 132 -7.23 4.58 -25.20
N GLU A 133 -6.91 3.34 -24.83
CA GLU A 133 -7.92 2.35 -24.43
C GLU A 133 -8.69 2.81 -23.19
N CYS A 134 -8.02 3.42 -22.21
CA CYS A 134 -8.68 3.98 -21.04
C CYS A 134 -9.63 5.13 -21.41
N VAL A 135 -9.20 6.03 -22.30
CA VAL A 135 -10.04 7.15 -22.76
C VAL A 135 -11.26 6.64 -23.53
N HIS A 136 -11.09 5.64 -24.39
CA HIS A 136 -12.20 5.02 -25.11
C HIS A 136 -13.17 4.29 -24.18
N TRP A 137 -12.67 3.59 -23.16
CA TRP A 137 -13.51 2.97 -22.14
C TRP A 137 -14.35 4.02 -21.39
N LEU A 138 -13.74 5.13 -20.97
CA LEU A 138 -14.47 6.24 -20.33
C LEU A 138 -15.53 6.85 -21.26
N ALA A 139 -15.20 7.05 -22.53
CA ALA A 139 -16.17 7.53 -23.51
C ALA A 139 -17.36 6.55 -23.67
N ARG A 140 -17.10 5.23 -23.67
CA ARG A 140 -18.15 4.20 -23.67
C ARG A 140 -19.00 4.26 -22.40
N ALA A 141 -18.37 4.44 -21.24
CA ALA A 141 -19.05 4.53 -19.94
C ALA A 141 -20.08 5.66 -19.89
N MET A 142 -19.92 6.74 -20.66
CA MET A 142 -20.95 7.79 -20.78
C MET A 142 -22.29 7.28 -21.33
N VAL A 143 -22.29 6.21 -22.13
CA VAL A 143 -23.48 5.61 -22.74
C VAL A 143 -23.96 4.40 -21.94
N SER A 144 -23.03 3.56 -21.47
CA SER A 144 -23.38 2.33 -20.72
C SER A 144 -23.60 2.55 -19.23
N CYS A 145 -23.21 3.70 -18.69
CA CYS A 145 -23.11 3.98 -17.25
C CYS A 145 -22.23 2.96 -16.49
N GLU A 146 -21.32 2.29 -17.19
CA GLU A 146 -20.41 1.32 -16.59
C GLU A 146 -19.48 2.00 -15.59
N GLY A 147 -19.43 1.48 -14.36
CA GLY A 147 -18.65 2.05 -13.27
C GLY A 147 -19.21 3.35 -12.68
N ALA A 148 -20.40 3.81 -13.12
CA ALA A 148 -21.04 4.97 -12.52
C ALA A 148 -21.29 4.74 -11.01
N VAL A 149 -20.97 5.74 -10.21
CA VAL A 149 -21.04 5.64 -8.75
C VAL A 149 -22.37 6.17 -8.27
N ALA A 150 -23.26 5.30 -7.79
CA ALA A 150 -24.55 5.72 -7.26
C ALA A 150 -24.37 6.66 -6.04
N PRO A 151 -25.25 7.67 -5.86
CA PRO A 151 -25.11 8.67 -4.79
C PRO A 151 -24.98 8.09 -3.37
N ASP A 152 -25.61 6.95 -3.10
CA ASP A 152 -25.57 6.22 -1.83
C ASP A 152 -24.28 5.42 -1.64
N ALA A 153 -23.55 5.11 -2.71
CA ALA A 153 -22.27 4.39 -2.68
C ALA A 153 -21.04 5.32 -2.65
N VAL A 154 -21.21 6.64 -2.77
CA VAL A 154 -20.12 7.62 -2.92
C VAL A 154 -19.08 7.55 -1.80
N VAL A 155 -19.50 7.34 -0.54
CA VAL A 155 -18.57 7.29 0.59
C VAL A 155 -17.62 6.10 0.49
N GLY A 156 -18.15 4.89 0.24
CA GLY A 156 -17.34 3.69 0.07
C GLY A 156 -16.43 3.77 -1.16
N TRP A 157 -16.96 4.35 -2.26
CA TRP A 157 -16.17 4.61 -3.46
C TRP A 157 -14.99 5.55 -3.21
N ARG A 158 -15.21 6.66 -2.51
CA ARG A 158 -14.15 7.63 -2.18
C ARG A 158 -13.07 7.04 -1.27
N ILE A 159 -13.43 6.16 -0.34
CA ILE A 159 -12.46 5.40 0.46
C ILE A 159 -11.59 4.54 -0.45
N GLY A 160 -12.19 3.77 -1.37
CA GLY A 160 -11.45 2.95 -2.34
C GLY A 160 -10.55 3.79 -3.25
N LEU A 161 -11.05 4.92 -3.75
CA LEU A 161 -10.26 5.86 -4.55
C LEU A 161 -9.06 6.42 -3.78
N PHE A 162 -9.22 6.74 -2.50
CA PHE A 162 -8.11 7.19 -1.68
C PHE A 162 -7.05 6.09 -1.49
N LEU A 163 -7.47 4.84 -1.30
CA LEU A 163 -6.55 3.70 -1.21
C LEU A 163 -5.79 3.48 -2.53
N ASP A 164 -6.48 3.48 -3.67
CA ASP A 164 -5.86 3.44 -5.00
C ASP A 164 -4.85 4.58 -5.21
N LEU A 165 -5.17 5.77 -4.70
CA LEU A 165 -4.28 6.93 -4.78
C LEU A 165 -3.01 6.72 -3.96
N VAL A 166 -3.10 6.32 -2.69
CA VAL A 166 -1.90 6.13 -1.86
C VAL A 166 -1.03 4.97 -2.33
N ASP A 167 -1.63 3.93 -2.93
CA ASP A 167 -0.90 2.80 -3.55
C ASP A 167 -0.17 3.20 -4.83
N ALA A 168 -0.62 4.25 -5.52
CA ALA A 168 0.07 4.81 -6.69
C ALA A 168 1.27 5.71 -6.32
N PHE A 169 1.42 6.07 -5.04
CA PHE A 169 2.50 6.90 -4.55
C PHE A 169 3.70 6.04 -4.10
N PRO A 170 4.90 6.64 -3.99
CA PRO A 170 6.04 5.95 -3.41
C PRO A 170 5.78 5.49 -1.96
N PRO A 171 6.46 4.42 -1.49
CA PRO A 171 6.24 3.84 -0.15
C PRO A 171 6.43 4.80 1.03
N TRP A 172 7.18 5.89 0.86
CA TRP A 172 7.35 6.90 1.92
C TRP A 172 6.07 7.72 2.15
N PHE A 173 5.14 7.77 1.20
CA PHE A 173 3.90 8.54 1.36
C PHE A 173 2.90 7.83 2.26
N HIS A 174 2.83 6.49 2.16
CA HIS A 174 1.88 5.67 2.88
C HIS A 174 2.52 4.37 3.39
N VAL A 175 2.28 4.08 4.67
CA VAL A 175 2.73 2.87 5.35
C VAL A 175 1.55 1.89 5.40
N PRO A 176 1.62 0.76 4.68
CA PRO A 176 0.51 -0.18 4.63
C PRO A 176 0.28 -0.84 5.98
N SER A 177 -0.96 -1.23 6.23
CA SER A 177 -1.30 -1.97 7.44
C SER A 177 -0.69 -3.35 7.49
N GLY A 178 -0.18 -3.74 8.66
CA GLY A 178 0.46 -5.05 8.83
C GLY A 178 1.93 -5.08 8.41
N ARG A 179 2.56 -3.92 8.13
CA ARG A 179 3.93 -3.90 7.60
C ARG A 179 4.94 -4.46 8.60
N LEU A 180 4.82 -4.12 9.88
CA LEU A 180 5.72 -4.62 10.91
C LEU A 180 5.55 -6.14 11.08
N GLU A 181 4.30 -6.58 11.13
CA GLU A 181 3.87 -7.95 11.29
C GLU A 181 4.42 -8.81 10.14
N LEU A 182 4.30 -8.33 8.89
CA LEU A 182 4.88 -8.99 7.71
C LEU A 182 6.42 -9.04 7.77
N LEU A 183 7.08 -7.99 8.25
CA LEU A 183 8.54 -7.98 8.40
C LEU A 183 8.99 -9.01 9.45
N VAL A 184 8.27 -9.10 10.58
CA VAL A 184 8.51 -10.07 11.66
C VAL A 184 8.24 -11.50 11.17
N GLU A 185 7.13 -11.73 10.48
CA GLU A 185 6.78 -13.04 9.91
C GLU A 185 7.83 -13.51 8.90
N ASN A 186 8.28 -12.62 8.00
CA ASN A 186 9.34 -12.96 7.06
C ASN A 186 10.67 -13.30 7.76
N ALA A 187 11.00 -12.61 8.87
CA ALA A 187 12.19 -12.92 9.66
C ALA A 187 12.08 -14.32 10.30
N VAL A 188 10.92 -14.64 10.87
CA VAL A 188 10.62 -15.97 11.43
C VAL A 188 10.73 -17.06 10.36
N VAL A 189 10.08 -16.89 9.21
CA VAL A 189 10.16 -17.83 8.07
C VAL A 189 11.61 -18.03 7.63
N LYS A 190 12.41 -16.95 7.63
CA LYS A 190 13.82 -17.04 7.28
C LYS A 190 14.64 -17.83 8.30
N GLN A 191 14.39 -17.63 9.60
CA GLN A 191 15.05 -18.40 10.66
C GLN A 191 14.67 -19.88 10.57
N VAL A 192 13.37 -20.20 10.44
CA VAL A 192 12.86 -21.57 10.30
C VAL A 192 13.46 -22.28 9.08
N SER A 193 13.44 -21.63 7.91
CA SER A 193 14.02 -22.19 6.67
C SER A 193 15.54 -22.35 6.72
N SER A 194 16.23 -21.65 7.63
CA SER A 194 17.68 -21.76 7.82
C SER A 194 18.06 -22.74 8.94
N CYS A 195 17.07 -23.31 9.64
CA CYS A 195 17.30 -24.25 10.73
C CYS A 195 17.63 -25.66 10.20
N VAL A 196 18.80 -26.15 10.56
CA VAL A 196 19.36 -27.43 10.08
C VAL A 196 18.51 -28.64 10.49
N TYR A 197 17.90 -28.58 11.67
CA TYR A 197 17.22 -29.73 12.30
C TYR A 197 15.69 -29.63 12.27
N HIS A 198 15.14 -28.66 11.54
CA HIS A 198 13.70 -28.41 11.54
C HIS A 198 12.94 -29.54 10.85
N ASN A 199 12.19 -30.35 11.61
CA ASN A 199 11.41 -31.48 11.09
C ASN A 199 9.96 -31.54 11.61
N LEU A 200 9.57 -30.64 12.51
CA LEU A 200 8.24 -30.60 13.11
C LEU A 200 7.68 -29.17 13.10
N PRO A 201 6.34 -29.01 13.07
CA PRO A 201 5.70 -27.72 13.30
C PRO A 201 5.79 -27.35 14.79
N ASP A 202 7.00 -26.99 15.25
CA ASP A 202 7.23 -26.52 16.61
C ASP A 202 6.67 -25.11 16.83
N GLU A 203 6.36 -24.78 18.09
CA GLU A 203 5.98 -23.42 18.48
C GLU A 203 7.17 -22.46 18.26
N VAL A 204 7.00 -21.49 17.36
CA VAL A 204 8.01 -20.46 17.11
C VAL A 204 7.85 -19.32 18.13
N THR A 205 8.96 -18.90 18.73
CA THR A 205 9.03 -17.74 19.61
C THR A 205 9.62 -16.52 18.89
N LEU A 206 9.16 -15.31 19.24
CA LEU A 206 9.76 -14.06 18.77
C LEU A 206 10.91 -13.55 19.67
N PHE A 207 11.08 -14.14 20.85
CA PHE A 207 12.06 -13.69 21.83
C PHE A 207 13.49 -14.19 21.57
N GLU A 208 13.63 -15.27 20.79
CA GLU A 208 14.91 -15.91 20.45
C GLU A 208 14.88 -16.41 19.00
N ASP A 209 16.04 -16.50 18.34
CA ASP A 209 16.13 -17.07 16.99
C ASP A 209 15.70 -18.54 16.99
N HIS A 210 14.86 -18.93 16.03
CA HIS A 210 14.41 -20.32 15.88
C HIS A 210 15.57 -21.31 15.72
N LYS A 211 15.66 -22.29 16.63
CA LYS A 211 16.63 -23.39 16.60
C LYS A 211 15.95 -24.67 17.09
N CYS A 212 15.91 -25.68 16.21
CA CYS A 212 15.48 -27.03 16.61
C CYS A 212 16.67 -27.80 17.20
N PRO A 213 16.44 -28.68 18.18
CA PRO A 213 17.48 -29.52 18.76
C PRO A 213 17.87 -30.66 17.80
N GLU A 214 19.13 -31.13 17.87
CA GLU A 214 19.68 -32.15 16.95
C GLU A 214 18.93 -33.49 17.05
N GLU A 215 18.34 -33.79 18.23
CA GLU A 215 17.58 -34.99 18.49
C GLU A 215 16.30 -35.11 17.66
N GLN A 216 15.85 -34.03 17.01
CA GLN A 216 14.70 -34.03 16.09
C GLN A 216 15.03 -34.56 14.68
N ILE A 217 16.29 -34.88 14.38
CA ILE A 217 16.59 -35.58 13.13
C ILE A 217 16.02 -37.01 13.20
N PRO A 218 15.28 -37.47 12.17
CA PRO A 218 14.85 -38.86 12.09
C PRO A 218 16.04 -39.82 12.15
N SER A 219 16.29 -40.38 13.33
CA SER A 219 17.40 -41.32 13.58
C SER A 219 17.02 -42.78 13.31
N LYS A 220 15.73 -43.05 13.10
CA LYS A 220 15.20 -44.39 12.78
C LYS A 220 14.33 -44.31 11.53
N CYS A 221 14.71 -45.09 10.52
CA CYS A 221 13.86 -45.34 9.36
C CYS A 221 12.71 -46.26 9.78
N SER A 222 11.49 -45.75 9.80
CA SER A 222 10.28 -46.58 9.85
C SER A 222 9.78 -46.79 8.43
N GLN A 223 9.74 -48.05 7.97
CA GLN A 223 8.97 -48.40 6.78
C GLN A 223 7.51 -48.40 7.17
N GLY A 224 6.83 -47.28 6.90
CA GLY A 224 5.37 -47.30 6.84
C GLY A 224 4.96 -48.22 5.70
N SER A 225 4.48 -49.41 6.03
CA SER A 225 3.71 -50.22 5.08
C SER A 225 2.49 -49.39 4.72
N ILE A 226 2.56 -48.63 3.63
CA ILE A 226 1.38 -48.08 2.98
C ILE A 226 0.55 -49.31 2.62
N ALA A 227 -0.53 -49.54 3.36
CA ALA A 227 -1.52 -50.52 2.99
C ALA A 227 -1.99 -50.14 1.58
N LEU A 228 -1.49 -50.88 0.58
CA LEU A 228 -1.86 -50.76 -0.83
C LEU A 228 -3.38 -51.02 -1.05
N ASP A 229 -4.10 -51.42 0.00
CA ASP A 229 -5.56 -51.57 0.04
C ASP A 229 -6.34 -50.25 -0.17
N LYS A 230 -5.67 -49.08 -0.21
CA LYS A 230 -6.32 -47.82 -0.61
C LYS A 230 -5.98 -47.33 -2.03
N PHE A 231 -5.01 -47.93 -2.72
CA PHE A 231 -4.66 -47.52 -4.09
C PHE A 231 -5.56 -48.14 -5.18
N HIS A 232 -6.39 -49.13 -4.85
CA HIS A 232 -7.39 -49.66 -5.79
C HIS A 232 -8.61 -48.75 -6.03
N ALA A 233 -8.70 -47.60 -5.35
CA ALA A 233 -9.80 -46.65 -5.54
C ALA A 233 -9.52 -45.53 -6.59
N TRP A 234 -8.31 -45.43 -7.13
CA TRP A 234 -7.92 -44.35 -8.07
C TRP A 234 -7.54 -44.83 -9.48
N GLY A 235 -7.98 -46.05 -9.87
CA GLY A 235 -7.68 -46.68 -11.17
C GLY A 235 -8.87 -46.96 -12.09
N ARG A 236 -10.08 -46.44 -11.81
CA ARG A 236 -11.24 -46.53 -12.70
C ARG A 236 -11.84 -45.14 -12.92
N GLY A 237 -11.28 -44.42 -13.89
CA GLY A 237 -11.65 -43.06 -14.25
C GLY A 237 -10.83 -42.55 -15.42
N LEU A 238 -10.76 -43.35 -16.49
CA LEU A 238 -10.51 -42.91 -17.87
C LEU A 238 -11.80 -43.16 -18.64
#